data_AF-A0A4U9IKE4-F1
#
_entry.id   AF-A0A4U9IKE4-F1
#
_cell.length_a   1.000
_cell.length_b   1.000
_cell.length_c   1.000
_cell.angle_alpha   90.00
_cell.angle_beta   90.00
_cell.angle_gamma   90.00
#
_symmetry.space_group_name_H-M   'P 1'
#
loop_
_entity.id
_entity.type
_entity.pdbx_description
1 polymer ?
#
loop_
_entity_poly.entity_id
_entity_poly.type
_entity_poly.pdbx_seq_one_letter_code
_entity_poly.pdbx_strand_id
1 'polypeptide(L)'
;MTRVQAGTKGILSFSDKPLGEVIATLSRYRNGVLRCDPAVAGLRLSGTFPLKNTDAILNVIAQTLPVKIQSITRYWINISPL
;
A
#
# COMPACT_ATOMS: atom_id res chain seq x y z
N MET A 1 -6.70 -8.49 -18.86
CA MET A 1 -6.64 -9.67 -17.97
C MET A 1 -5.65 -9.40 -16.85
N THR A 2 -6.07 -8.88 -15.69
CA THR A 2 -5.15 -8.66 -14.55
C THR A 2 -5.44 -9.74 -13.50
N ARG A 3 -4.66 -10.83 -13.53
CA ARG A 3 -4.75 -11.91 -12.54
C ARG A 3 -4.13 -11.44 -11.24
N VAL A 4 -4.95 -11.23 -10.21
CA VAL A 4 -4.48 -11.20 -8.82
C VAL A 4 -4.31 -12.66 -8.38
N GLN A 5 -3.08 -13.18 -8.38
CA GLN A 5 -2.81 -14.51 -7.85
C GLN A 5 -2.59 -14.40 -6.34
N ALA A 6 -3.59 -14.82 -5.55
CA ALA A 6 -3.43 -15.04 -4.13
C ALA A 6 -2.80 -16.43 -3.92
N GLY A 7 -1.46 -16.50 -3.93
CA GLY A 7 -0.73 -17.72 -3.62
C GLY A 7 -0.91 -18.10 -2.14
N THR A 8 -1.03 -19.39 -1.87
CA THR A 8 -1.35 -20.08 -0.61
C THR A 8 -0.40 -19.80 0.58
N LYS A 9 0.45 -18.76 0.51
CA LYS A 9 1.47 -18.37 1.50
C LYS A 9 1.36 -16.91 1.99
N GLY A 10 0.30 -16.18 1.65
CA GLY A 10 0.05 -14.84 2.20
C GLY A 10 0.93 -13.75 1.58
N ILE A 11 0.98 -13.69 0.25
CA ILE A 11 1.74 -12.68 -0.51
C ILE A 11 0.78 -11.97 -1.48
N LEU A 12 0.82 -10.64 -1.52
CA LEU A 12 0.08 -9.77 -2.44
C LEU A 12 1.02 -9.31 -3.55
N SER A 13 0.70 -9.70 -4.79
CA SER A 13 1.37 -9.19 -5.98
C SER A 13 0.50 -8.12 -6.64
N PHE A 14 1.08 -6.93 -6.79
CA PHE A 14 0.50 -5.82 -7.54
C PHE A 14 1.32 -5.65 -8.82
N SER A 15 0.62 -5.53 -9.95
CA SER A 15 1.24 -5.30 -11.25
C SER A 15 0.56 -4.11 -11.90
N ASP A 16 1.30 -3.01 -12.03
CA ASP A 16 0.83 -1.73 -12.58
C ASP A 16 -0.45 -1.21 -11.91
N LYS A 17 -0.53 -1.29 -10.58
CA LYS A 17 -1.72 -0.89 -9.84
C LYS A 17 -1.61 0.53 -9.30
N PRO A 18 -2.68 1.33 -9.34
CA PRO A 18 -2.66 2.65 -8.72
C PRO A 18 -2.50 2.50 -7.20
N LEU A 19 -1.69 3.36 -6.60
CA LEU A 19 -1.39 3.35 -5.17
C LEU A 19 -2.66 3.40 -4.34
N GLY A 20 -3.68 4.15 -4.79
CA GLY A 20 -4.99 4.19 -4.14
C GLY A 20 -5.64 2.80 -3.98
N GLU A 21 -5.62 1.97 -5.02
CA GLU A 21 -6.14 0.59 -4.95
C GLU A 21 -5.30 -0.30 -4.03
N VAL A 22 -3.97 -0.14 -4.09
CA VAL A 22 -3.06 -0.89 -3.22
C VAL A 22 -3.35 -0.57 -1.76
N ILE A 23 -3.40 0.71 -1.41
CA ILE A 23 -3.71 1.17 -0.04
C ILE A 23 -5.11 0.74 0.40
N ALA A 24 -6.12 0.80 -0.47
CA ALA A 24 -7.48 0.32 -0.18
C ALA A 24 -7.55 -1.20 -0.01
N THR A 25 -6.63 -1.95 -0.61
CA THR A 25 -6.50 -3.40 -0.39
C THR A 25 -5.84 -3.65 0.96
N LEU A 26 -4.74 -2.95 1.25
CA LEU A 26 -4.01 -3.08 2.53
C LEU A 26 -4.85 -2.66 3.73
N SER A 27 -5.75 -1.68 3.58
CA SER A 27 -6.66 -1.25 4.64
C SER A 27 -7.64 -2.34 5.06
N ARG A 28 -7.91 -3.34 4.21
CA ARG A 28 -8.77 -4.49 4.55
C ARG A 28 -8.07 -5.54 5.40
N TYR A 29 -6.74 -5.59 5.36
CA TYR A 29 -5.93 -6.61 6.05
C TYR A 29 -5.27 -6.10 7.32
N ARG A 30 -5.23 -4.78 7.56
CA ARG A 30 -4.74 -4.18 8.80
C ARG A 30 -5.89 -3.68 9.67
N ASN A 31 -5.72 -3.77 10.99
CA ASN A 31 -6.58 -3.03 11.92
C ASN A 31 -6.08 -1.58 12.01
N GLY A 32 -6.75 -0.65 11.32
CA GLY A 32 -6.47 0.78 11.39
C GLY A 32 -6.84 1.57 10.14
N VAL A 33 -6.85 2.90 10.25
CA VAL A 33 -7.15 3.84 9.16
C VAL A 33 -5.88 4.11 8.35
N LEU A 34 -5.93 3.81 7.05
CA LEU A 34 -4.95 4.24 6.04
C LEU A 34 -5.62 5.34 5.22
N ARG A 35 -5.08 6.55 5.27
CA ARG A 35 -5.53 7.65 4.42
C ARG A 35 -4.51 7.87 3.31
N CYS A 36 -4.97 7.77 2.07
CA CYS A 36 -4.17 8.05 0.88
C CYS A 36 -4.60 9.40 0.31
N ASP A 37 -3.66 10.30 0.10
CA ASP A 37 -3.92 11.57 -0.56
C ASP A 37 -4.21 11.33 -2.06
N PRO A 38 -5.29 11.92 -2.62
CA PRO A 38 -5.63 11.76 -4.03
C PRO A 38 -4.50 12.19 -4.98
N ALA A 39 -3.61 13.11 -4.56
CA ALA A 39 -2.45 13.54 -5.37
C ALA A 39 -1.47 12.39 -5.67
N VAL A 40 -1.35 11.41 -4.76
CA VAL A 40 -0.46 10.26 -4.91
C VAL A 40 -1.19 8.97 -5.24
N ALA A 41 -2.53 8.95 -5.14
CA ALA A 41 -3.36 7.78 -5.42
C ALA A 41 -3.21 7.24 -6.84
N GLY A 42 -2.84 8.10 -7.80
CA GLY A 42 -2.59 7.73 -9.20
C GLY A 42 -1.22 7.11 -9.50
N LEU A 43 -0.29 7.12 -8.53
CA LEU A 43 1.05 6.56 -8.73
C LEU A 43 0.98 5.05 -8.97
N ARG A 44 1.70 4.55 -9.98
CA ARG A 44 1.70 3.13 -10.31
C ARG A 44 2.72 2.40 -9.43
N LEU A 45 2.24 1.37 -8.76
CA LEU A 45 3.07 0.47 -7.96
C LEU A 45 3.02 -0.92 -8.57
N SER A 46 4.21 -1.47 -8.77
CA SER A 46 4.43 -2.86 -9.16
C SER A 46 5.36 -3.52 -8.16
N GLY A 47 4.98 -4.67 -7.64
CA GLY A 47 5.78 -5.38 -6.65
C GLY A 47 5.01 -6.50 -5.98
N THR A 48 5.77 -7.39 -5.34
CA THR A 48 5.24 -8.52 -4.60
C THR A 48 5.59 -8.35 -3.14
N PHE A 49 4.58 -8.39 -2.28
CA PHE A 49 4.71 -8.01 -0.89
C PHE A 49 4.07 -9.03 0.04
N PRO A 50 4.72 -9.38 1.17
CA PRO A 50 4.13 -10.29 2.15
C PRO A 50 2.95 -9.62 2.88
N LEU A 51 1.79 -10.27 2.86
CA LEU A 51 0.53 -9.80 3.46
C LEU A 51 0.61 -9.73 5.00
N LYS A 52 1.51 -10.51 5.59
CA LYS A 52 1.76 -10.54 7.04
C LYS A 52 2.43 -9.27 7.60
N ASN A 53 3.01 -8.42 6.75
CA ASN A 53 3.78 -7.26 7.19
C ASN A 53 3.45 -6.01 6.36
N THR A 54 2.27 -5.45 6.60
CA THR A 54 1.78 -4.24 5.91
C THR A 54 2.71 -3.03 6.11
N ASP A 55 3.38 -2.91 7.26
CA ASP A 55 4.31 -1.80 7.54
C ASP A 55 5.55 -1.85 6.64
N ALA A 56 6.06 -3.06 6.34
CA ALA A 56 7.13 -3.21 5.36
C ALA A 56 6.72 -2.74 3.96
N ILE A 57 5.45 -2.98 3.57
CA ILE A 57 4.91 -2.50 2.28
C ILE A 57 4.88 -0.98 2.24
N LEU A 58 4.41 -0.35 3.31
CA LEU A 58 4.39 1.11 3.43
C LEU A 58 5.81 1.68 3.35
N ASN A 59 6.78 1.07 4.02
CA ASN A 59 8.17 1.51 3.95
C ASN A 59 8.74 1.42 2.53
N VAL A 60 8.49 0.31 1.82
CA VAL A 60 8.92 0.18 0.41
C VAL A 60 8.23 1.21 -0.49
N ILE A 61 6.94 1.47 -0.28
CA ILE A 61 6.20 2.51 -1.00
C ILE A 61 6.85 3.88 -0.79
N ALA A 62 7.21 4.24 0.45
CA ALA A 62 7.89 5.50 0.76
C ALA A 62 9.28 5.61 0.15
N GLN A 63 9.97 4.48 -0.09
CA GLN A 63 11.30 4.44 -0.70
C GLN A 63 11.25 4.45 -2.24
N THR A 64 10.18 3.92 -2.83
CA THR A 64 10.05 3.75 -4.29
C THR A 64 9.29 4.88 -4.95
N LEU A 65 8.40 5.54 -4.22
CA LEU A 65 7.55 6.61 -4.71
C LEU A 65 7.82 7.92 -3.95
N PRO A 66 7.62 9.08 -4.59
CA PRO A 66 7.77 10.39 -3.96
C PRO A 66 6.58 10.67 -3.01
N VAL A 67 6.43 9.84 -1.97
CA VAL A 67 5.36 9.94 -0.99
C VAL A 67 5.93 10.00 0.43
N LYS A 68 5.25 10.75 1.28
CA LYS A 68 5.53 10.88 2.70
C LYS A 68 4.49 10.10 3.50
N ILE A 69 4.97 9.20 4.35
CA ILE A 69 4.12 8.40 5.24
C ILE A 69 4.24 8.96 6.65
N GLN A 70 3.12 9.38 7.22
CA GLN A 70 3.02 9.96 8.55
C GLN A 70 2.08 9.14 9.41
N SER A 71 2.57 8.58 10.50
CA SER A 71 1.73 7.96 11.53
C SER A 71 1.22 9.05 12.48
N ILE A 72 -0.07 9.39 12.38
CA ILE A 72 -0.71 10.33 13.31
C ILE A 72 -0.93 9.64 14.67
N THR A 73 -1.38 8.39 14.64
CA THR A 73 -1.51 7.53 15.82
C THR A 73 -1.13 6.09 15.47
N ARG A 74 -1.07 5.20 16.48
CA ARG A 74 -0.83 3.75 16.28
C ARG A 74 -1.70 3.11 15.19
N TYR A 75 -2.93 3.58 15.03
CA TYR A 75 -3.89 3.02 14.08
C TYR A 75 -4.15 3.93 12.88
N TRP A 76 -3.64 5.16 12.87
CA TRP A 76 -3.87 6.13 11.80
C TRP A 76 -2.58 6.46 11.07
N ILE A 77 -2.52 6.05 9.80
CA ILE A 77 -1.43 6.42 8.88
C ILE A 77 -1.99 7.29 7.77
N ASN A 78 -1.30 8.39 7.50
CA ASN A 78 -1.58 9.31 6.39
C ASN A 78 -0.43 9.23 5.37
N ILE A 79 -0.79 9.08 4.11
CA ILE A 79 0.14 9.03 2.97
C ILE A 79 -0.14 10.27 2.15
N SER A 80 0.83 11.18 2.10
CA SER A 80 0.78 12.42 1.34
C SER A 80 1.88 12.45 0.28
N PRO A 81 1.82 13.33 -0.72
CA PRO A 81 3.01 13.64 -1.51
C PRO A 81 4.16 14.12 -0.61
N LEU A 82 5.39 13.86 -1.07
CA LEU A 82 6.63 14.38 -0.47
C LEU A 82 6.70 15.90 -0.53
#